data_AF-A0A1B6HXQ4-F1
#
_entry.id   AF-A0A1B6HXQ4-F1
#
_cell.length_a   1.000
_cell.length_b   1.000
_cell.length_c   1.000
_cell.angle_alpha   90.00
_cell.angle_beta   90.00
_cell.angle_gamma   90.00
#
_symmetry.space_group_name_H-M   'P 1'
#
loop_
_entity.id
_entity.type
_entity.pdbx_description
1 polymer ?
#
loop_
_entity_poly.entity_id
_entity_poly.type
_entity_poly.pdbx_seq_one_letter_code
_entity_poly.pdbx_strand_id
1 'polypeptide(L)'
;FIHYLVWDSKYTNFLPTILKSLYKNYVHVENILMIIPPGNNMFPEISLHFTPIFPQGEGTEKSFKTLTQTLYLNLRLDVVKKLIIRRAGEEDNIDVQPLLFHQYDVLRYVFGDFK
;
A
#
# COMPACT_ATOMS: atom_id res chain seq x y z
N PHE A 1 6.62 -10.34 13.55
CA PHE A 1 7.06 -9.32 14.51
C PHE A 1 5.83 -8.63 15.08
N ILE A 2 5.76 -8.44 16.40
CA ILE A 2 4.67 -7.71 17.06
C ILE A 2 5.27 -6.42 17.58
N HIS A 3 4.72 -5.28 17.17
CA HIS A 3 5.17 -3.96 17.58
C HIS A 3 4.03 -3.21 18.24
N TYR A 4 4.35 -2.44 19.28
CA TYR A 4 3.39 -1.53 19.91
C TYR A 4 3.44 -0.17 19.21
N LEU A 5 2.28 0.35 18.81
CA LEU A 5 2.15 1.67 18.23
C LEU A 5 1.47 2.59 19.24
N VAL A 6 2.19 3.62 19.69
CA VAL A 6 1.61 4.74 20.44
C VAL A 6 1.37 5.87 19.46
N TRP A 7 0.21 6.50 19.55
CA TRP A 7 -0.18 7.59 18.69
C TRP A 7 -0.66 8.79 19.50
N ASP A 8 -0.18 9.97 19.14
CA ASP A 8 -0.68 11.26 19.63
C ASP A 8 -1.36 11.95 18.45
N SER A 9 -2.64 12.27 18.60
CA SER A 9 -3.47 12.89 17.56
C SER A 9 -2.98 14.28 17.12
N LYS A 10 -2.07 14.91 17.86
CA LYS A 10 -1.38 16.13 17.42
C LYS A 10 -0.59 15.95 16.13
N TYR A 11 -0.18 14.73 15.83
CA TYR A 11 0.61 14.41 14.65
C TYR A 11 -0.24 13.56 13.72
N THR A 12 -0.66 14.10 12.57
CA THR A 12 -1.61 13.41 11.68
C THR A 12 -0.99 12.96 10.35
N ASN A 13 0.10 13.59 9.92
CA ASN A 13 0.59 13.49 8.54
C ASN A 13 1.74 12.49 8.30
N PHE A 14 2.21 11.80 9.35
CA PHE A 14 3.44 11.01 9.26
C PHE A 14 3.21 9.50 9.11
N LEU A 15 2.00 8.99 9.38
CA LEU A 15 1.67 7.58 9.22
C LEU A 15 1.90 7.06 7.80
N PRO A 16 1.50 7.76 6.72
CA PRO A 16 1.78 7.30 5.35
C PRO A 16 3.27 7.10 5.09
N THR A 17 4.09 8.01 5.60
CA THR A 17 5.56 7.95 5.47
C THR A 17 6.14 6.77 6.25
N ILE A 18 5.63 6.51 7.45
CA ILE A 18 6.01 5.32 8.24
C ILE A 18 5.65 4.05 7.50
N LEU A 19 4.40 3.91 7.03
CA LEU A 19 3.94 2.72 6.30
C LEU A 19 4.80 2.48 5.04
N LYS A 20 5.06 3.55 4.28
CA LYS A 20 5.91 3.48 3.08
C LYS A 20 7.34 3.06 3.42
N SER A 21 7.91 3.61 4.50
CA SER A 21 9.24 3.25 4.98
C SER A 21 9.31 1.78 5.42
N LEU A 22 8.33 1.31 6.20
CA LEU A 22 8.22 -0.08 6.62
C LEU A 22 8.19 -1.03 5.43
N TYR A 23 7.29 -0.81 4.46
CA TYR A 23 7.23 -1.68 3.29
C TYR A 23 8.49 -1.61 2.44
N LYS A 24 9.12 -0.45 2.29
CA LYS A 24 10.38 -0.34 1.55
C LYS A 24 11.53 -1.10 2.21
N ASN A 25 11.65 -1.00 3.54
CA ASN A 25 12.73 -1.65 4.29
C ASN A 25 12.50 -3.16 4.47
N TYR A 26 11.23 -3.58 4.56
CA TYR A 26 10.84 -4.97 4.71
C TYR A 26 10.10 -5.46 3.45
N VAL A 27 10.87 -5.81 2.42
CA VAL A 27 10.34 -6.18 1.09
C VAL A 27 9.40 -7.39 1.14
N HIS A 28 9.64 -8.33 2.06
CA HIS A 28 8.81 -9.53 2.24
C HIS A 28 7.49 -9.27 2.97
N VAL A 29 7.31 -8.10 3.58
CA VAL A 29 6.06 -7.74 4.27
C VAL A 29 5.04 -7.31 3.21
N GLU A 30 3.99 -8.11 3.06
CA GLU A 30 2.88 -7.81 2.14
C GLU A 30 1.69 -7.18 2.87
N ASN A 31 1.52 -7.46 4.17
CA ASN A 31 0.37 -6.98 4.96
C ASN A 31 0.82 -6.51 6.35
N ILE A 32 0.18 -5.47 6.87
CA ILE A 32 0.27 -5.05 8.27
C ILE A 32 -1.10 -5.24 8.91
N LEU A 33 -1.13 -6.02 9.99
CA LEU A 33 -2.32 -6.18 10.83
C LEU A 33 -2.19 -5.27 12.05
N MET A 34 -3.24 -4.49 12.30
CA MET A 34 -3.37 -3.69 13.52
C MET A 34 -4.52 -4.24 14.35
N ILE A 35 -4.25 -4.50 15.62
CA ILE A 35 -5.22 -5.03 16.58
C ILE A 35 -5.52 -3.92 17.57
N ILE A 36 -6.80 -3.57 17.69
CA ILE A 36 -7.27 -2.62 18.70
C ILE A 36 -7.90 -3.43 19.85
N PRO A 37 -7.42 -3.26 21.10
CA PRO A 37 -7.98 -3.95 22.24
C PRO A 37 -9.42 -3.50 22.53
N PRO A 38 -10.23 -4.32 23.22
CA PRO A 38 -11.60 -3.97 23.55
C PRO A 38 -11.66 -2.68 24.39
N GLY A 39 -12.65 -1.83 24.15
CA GLY A 39 -12.83 -0.56 24.87
C GLY A 39 -11.98 0.60 24.32
N ASN A 40 -11.03 0.34 23.43
CA ASN A 40 -10.29 1.37 22.72
C ASN A 40 -10.89 1.58 21.32
N ASN A 41 -10.78 2.82 20.83
CA ASN A 41 -11.12 3.15 19.45
C ASN A 41 -9.85 3.47 18.65
N MET A 42 -9.86 3.12 17.38
CA MET A 42 -8.83 3.58 16.45
C MET A 42 -8.97 5.09 16.23
N PHE A 43 -7.84 5.79 16.16
CA PHE A 43 -7.81 7.20 15.77
C PHE A 43 -8.30 7.36 14.32
N PRO A 44 -9.15 8.36 14.02
CA PRO A 44 -9.70 8.56 12.68
C PRO A 44 -8.61 8.64 11.59
N GLU A 45 -7.51 9.33 11.89
CA GLU A 45 -6.39 9.52 10.98
C GLU A 45 -5.69 8.21 10.63
N ILE A 46 -5.64 7.27 11.57
CA ILE A 46 -5.09 5.93 11.34
C ILE A 46 -6.09 5.12 10.51
N SER A 47 -7.39 5.20 10.83
CA SER A 47 -8.43 4.41 10.18
C SER A 47 -8.54 4.63 8.67
N LEU A 48 -8.16 5.81 8.17
CA LEU A 48 -8.12 6.11 6.73
C LEU A 48 -7.14 5.22 5.95
N HIS A 49 -6.17 4.62 6.63
CA HIS A 49 -5.14 3.79 6.01
C HIS A 49 -5.39 2.29 6.16
N PHE A 50 -6.44 1.87 6.88
CA PHE A 50 -6.67 0.47 7.17
C PHE A 50 -8.11 0.05 6.87
N THR A 51 -8.27 -1.15 6.33
CA THR A 51 -9.56 -1.78 6.13
C THR A 51 -9.92 -2.61 7.37
N PRO A 52 -11.09 -2.42 7.99
CA PRO A 52 -11.51 -3.26 9.11
C PRO A 52 -11.79 -4.69 8.64
N ILE A 53 -11.33 -5.68 9.40
CA ILE A 53 -11.66 -7.08 9.21
C ILE A 53 -12.71 -7.47 10.26
N PHE A 54 -13.80 -8.05 9.80
CA PHE A 54 -14.85 -8.62 10.65
C PHE A 54 -14.83 -10.15 10.55
N PRO A 55 -15.06 -10.88 11.66
CA PRO A 55 -15.19 -12.33 11.61
C PRO A 55 -16.39 -12.74 10.73
N GLN A 56 -16.21 -13.78 9.91
CA GLN A 56 -17.29 -14.32 9.09
C GLN A 56 -18.34 -14.98 9.99
N GLY A 57 -19.60 -14.55 9.87
CA GLY A 57 -20.74 -15.20 10.53
C GLY A 57 -21.58 -14.30 11.44
N GLU A 58 -21.16 -13.07 11.71
CA GLU A 58 -21.98 -12.11 12.46
C GLU A 58 -22.40 -10.95 11.55
N GLY A 59 -23.71 -10.86 11.32
CA GLY A 59 -24.31 -9.74 10.61
C GLY A 59 -23.87 -8.41 11.22
N THR A 60 -23.44 -7.52 10.33
CA THR A 60 -23.62 -6.07 10.38
C THR A 60 -24.32 -5.50 11.62
N GLU A 61 -23.63 -4.54 12.26
CA GLU A 61 -24.18 -3.31 12.89
C GLU A 61 -24.41 -3.20 14.40
N LYS A 62 -24.26 -4.22 15.24
CA LYS A 62 -24.42 -4.00 16.71
C LYS A 62 -23.12 -4.06 17.49
N SER A 63 -22.58 -2.86 17.78
CA SER A 63 -21.84 -2.44 18.97
C SER A 63 -21.12 -3.51 19.82
N PHE A 64 -20.33 -4.40 19.21
CA PHE A 64 -19.38 -5.25 19.93
C PHE A 64 -18.08 -4.53 20.34
N LYS A 65 -17.96 -3.23 20.02
CA LYS A 65 -16.76 -2.39 20.29
C LYS A 65 -16.27 -2.46 21.74
N THR A 66 -17.13 -2.81 22.69
CA THR A 66 -16.77 -2.90 24.11
C THR A 66 -16.24 -4.25 24.56
N LEU A 67 -16.48 -5.34 23.81
CA LEU A 67 -16.17 -6.70 24.27
C LEU A 67 -15.22 -7.49 23.36
N THR A 68 -15.05 -7.09 22.10
CA THR A 68 -14.22 -7.84 21.15
C THR A 68 -13.04 -7.02 20.63
N GLN A 69 -11.95 -7.72 20.33
CA GLN A 69 -10.81 -7.13 19.64
C GLN A 69 -11.21 -6.82 18.20
N THR A 70 -10.82 -5.64 17.72
CA THR A 70 -11.07 -5.25 16.33
C THR A 70 -9.78 -5.38 15.54
N LEU A 71 -9.85 -6.04 14.38
CA LEU A 71 -8.71 -6.25 13.50
C LEU A 71 -8.80 -5.31 12.30
N TYR A 72 -7.67 -4.77 11.91
CA TYR A 72 -7.52 -3.85 10.78
C TYR A 72 -6.37 -4.31 9.90
N LEU A 73 -6.55 -4.18 8.59
CA LEU A 73 -5.62 -4.62 7.56
C LEU A 73 -5.14 -3.45 6.73
N ASN A 74 -3.83 -3.35 6.54
CA ASN A 74 -3.23 -2.49 5.54
C ASN A 74 -2.42 -3.37 4.58
N LEU A 75 -2.63 -3.20 3.29
CA LEU A 75 -1.93 -3.94 2.25
C LEU A 75 -0.76 -3.12 1.69
N ARG A 76 0.32 -3.81 1.35
CA ARG A 76 1.47 -3.20 0.67
C ARG A 76 1.06 -2.50 -0.62
N LEU A 77 0.16 -3.12 -1.39
CA LEU A 77 -0.28 -2.60 -2.69
C LEU A 77 -0.94 -1.22 -2.59
N ASP A 78 -1.61 -0.93 -1.47
CA ASP A 78 -2.28 0.35 -1.24
C ASP A 78 -1.29 1.47 -0.88
N VAL A 79 -0.12 1.11 -0.33
CA VAL A 79 0.90 2.07 0.13
C VAL A 79 2.06 2.22 -0.85
N VAL A 80 2.49 1.12 -1.46
CA VAL A 80 3.60 1.06 -2.41
C VAL A 80 3.08 0.48 -3.71
N LYS A 81 2.76 1.36 -4.66
CA LYS A 81 2.40 0.96 -6.02
C LYS A 81 3.54 0.15 -6.62
N LYS A 82 3.29 -1.12 -6.91
CA LYS A 82 4.16 -1.95 -7.73
C LYS A 82 3.97 -1.51 -9.18
N LEU A 83 5.06 -1.29 -9.91
CA LEU A 83 5.00 -1.17 -11.36
C LEU A 83 4.55 -2.51 -11.91
N ILE A 84 3.48 -2.52 -12.69
CA ILE A 84 3.00 -3.72 -13.35
C ILE A 84 3.90 -3.96 -14.55
N ILE A 85 4.80 -4.95 -14.43
CA ILE A 85 5.62 -5.40 -15.55
C ILE A 85 4.86 -6.51 -16.26
N ARG A 86 4.43 -6.24 -17.49
CA ARG A 86 3.77 -7.21 -18.38
C ARG A 86 4.47 -7.23 -19.73
N ARG A 87 4.20 -8.26 -20.54
CA ARG A 87 4.60 -8.25 -21.96
C ARG A 87 3.85 -7.11 -22.67
N ALA A 88 4.55 -6.34 -23.47
CA ALA A 88 3.94 -5.30 -24.29
C ALA A 88 3.02 -5.93 -25.34
N GLY A 89 1.83 -5.37 -25.50
CA GLY A 89 0.92 -5.63 -26.62
C GLY A 89 1.16 -4.64 -27.76
N GLU A 90 0.49 -4.86 -28.90
CA GLU A 90 0.57 -3.92 -30.02
C GLU A 90 0.03 -2.53 -29.66
N GLU A 91 -0.97 -2.47 -28.78
CA GLU A 91 -1.57 -1.24 -28.29
C GLU A 91 -0.59 -0.36 -27.50
N ASP A 92 0.39 -0.98 -26.82
CA ASP A 92 1.39 -0.26 -26.02
C ASP A 92 2.43 0.45 -26.90
N ASN A 93 2.50 0.15 -28.20
CA ASN A 93 3.51 0.70 -29.10
C ASN A 93 3.39 2.24 -29.22
N ILE A 94 2.16 2.76 -29.18
CA ILE A 94 1.88 4.21 -29.23
C ILE A 94 2.48 4.92 -28.01
N ASP A 95 2.47 4.29 -26.84
CA ASP A 95 2.98 4.86 -25.60
C ASP A 95 4.51 4.68 -25.47
N VAL A 96 5.05 3.58 -26.00
CA VAL A 96 6.47 3.23 -25.89
C VAL A 96 7.33 3.97 -26.91
N GLN A 97 6.86 4.17 -28.15
CA GLN A 97 7.65 4.81 -29.20
C GLN A 97 8.20 6.20 -28.81
N PRO A 98 7.41 7.12 -28.23
CA PRO A 98 7.92 8.44 -27.83
C PRO A 98 9.05 8.35 -26.80
N LEU A 99 8.98 7.37 -25.89
CA LEU A 99 10.00 7.14 -24.87
C LEU A 99 11.30 6.62 -25.49
N LEU A 100 11.21 5.74 -26.49
CA LEU A 100 12.35 5.26 -27.26
C LEU A 100 12.99 6.38 -28.08
N PHE A 101 12.19 7.20 -28.76
CA PHE A 101 12.70 8.34 -29.52
C PHE A 101 13.35 9.40 -28.64
N HIS A 102 12.86 9.60 -27.42
CA HIS A 102 13.51 10.51 -26.48
C HIS A 102 14.94 10.06 -26.10
N GLN A 103 15.20 8.75 -26.13
CA GLN A 103 16.50 8.16 -25.84
C GLN A 103 17.25 7.71 -27.11
N TYR A 104 16.85 8.25 -28.28
CA TYR A 104 17.31 7.78 -29.58
C TYR A 104 18.84 7.75 -29.70
N ASP A 105 19.53 8.81 -29.29
CA ASP A 105 20.99 8.89 -29.43
C ASP A 105 21.71 7.79 -28.64
N VAL A 106 21.25 7.51 -27.42
CA VAL A 106 21.81 6.47 -26.55
C VAL A 106 21.51 5.09 -27.14
N LEU A 107 20.26 4.86 -27.54
CA LEU A 107 19.85 3.59 -28.13
C LEU A 107 20.57 3.34 -29.46
N ARG A 108 20.77 4.38 -30.27
CA ARG A 108 21.47 4.30 -31.55
C ARG A 108 22.94 3.94 -31.38
N TYR A 109 23.59 4.52 -30.37
CA TYR A 109 24.96 4.19 -30.02
C TYR A 109 25.11 2.71 -29.61
N VAL A 110 24.14 2.17 -28.85
CA VAL A 110 24.21 0.80 -28.31
C VAL A 110 23.75 -0.26 -29.33
N PHE A 111 22.67 0.01 -30.06
CA PHE A 111 21.99 -0.99 -30.91
C PHE A 111 22.09 -0.71 -32.41
N GLY A 112 22.65 0.44 -32.82
CA GLY A 112 22.69 0.88 -34.21
C GLY A 112 21.39 1.56 -34.67
N ASP A 113 21.21 1.71 -35.98
CA ASP A 113 20.00 2.30 -36.54
C ASP A 113 18.84 1.30 -36.45
N PHE A 114 17.80 1.64 -35.67
CA PHE A 114 16.52 0.93 -35.64
C PHE A 114 15.44 1.79 -36.31
N LYS A 115 14.61 1.14 -37.13
CA LYS A 115 13.48 1.74 -37.86
C LYS A 115 12.16 1.44 -37.18
#